data_AF-A0A4S4A2F3-F1
#
_entry.id   AF-A0A4S4A2F3-F1
#
_cell.length_a   1.000
_cell.length_b   1.000
_cell.length_c   1.000
_cell.angle_alpha   90.00
_cell.angle_beta   90.00
_cell.angle_gamma   90.00
#
_symmetry.space_group_name_H-M   'P 1'
#
loop_
_entity.id
_entity.type
_entity.pdbx_description
1 polymer ?
#
loop_
_entity_poly.entity_id
_entity_poly.type
_entity_poly.pdbx_seq_one_letter_code
_entity_poly.pdbx_strand_id
1 'polypeptide(L)'
;MNPVDLSLFGLWPTPALRGALNGLEIKSADLARLNTQFAALLNDLTQEMRAQFEQFRLLREGAEALMRGDDDAAAKLARADLKAASDAMSVIVRTLEKVDVLQRQLMRDRDAEEERAEGDQETLEHAQARLLALVDQQAEAKAQMLLAEWKRTPLTVGCDPPPS
;
A
#
# COMPACT_ATOMS: atom_id res chain seq x y z
N MET A 1 10.99 37.50 -7.74
CA MET A 1 10.48 36.14 -7.46
C MET A 1 9.08 36.30 -6.88
N ASN A 2 8.05 35.74 -7.52
CA ASN A 2 6.69 35.79 -6.98
C ASN A 2 6.55 34.82 -5.79
N PRO A 3 5.96 35.26 -4.66
CA PRO A 3 5.68 34.39 -3.54
C PRO A 3 4.59 33.38 -3.91
N VAL A 4 4.79 32.13 -3.55
CA VAL A 4 3.80 31.06 -3.76
C VAL A 4 2.56 31.34 -2.91
N ASP A 5 1.39 31.37 -3.52
CA ASP A 5 0.10 31.54 -2.83
C ASP A 5 -0.36 30.19 -2.24
N LEU A 6 -0.27 30.07 -0.91
CA LEU A 6 -0.64 28.85 -0.18
C LEU A 6 -2.16 28.63 -0.06
N SER A 7 -3.00 29.60 -0.47
CA SER A 7 -4.46 29.45 -0.43
C SER A 7 -5.02 28.55 -1.53
N LEU A 8 -4.21 28.20 -2.53
CA LEU A 8 -4.52 27.22 -3.59
C LEU A 8 -4.53 25.77 -3.10
N PHE A 9 -3.95 25.48 -1.93
CA PHE A 9 -4.05 24.17 -1.28
C PHE A 9 -5.25 24.19 -0.32
N GLY A 10 -6.41 23.76 -0.81
CA GLY A 10 -7.62 23.68 0.00
C GLY A 10 -7.40 22.90 1.30
N LEU A 11 -7.97 23.38 2.41
CA LEU A 11 -7.93 22.69 3.71
C LEU A 11 -8.54 21.30 3.57
N TRP A 12 -7.70 20.30 3.47
CA TRP A 12 -8.13 18.92 3.62
C TRP A 12 -8.56 18.72 5.08
N PRO A 13 -9.78 18.22 5.37
CA PRO A 13 -10.18 17.97 6.74
C PRO A 13 -9.22 16.93 7.31
N THR A 14 -8.39 17.34 8.25
CA THR A 14 -7.46 16.45 8.93
C THR A 14 -8.30 15.56 9.85
N PRO A 15 -8.35 14.24 9.66
CA PRO A 15 -8.96 13.38 10.66
C PRO A 15 -8.18 13.57 11.96
N ALA A 16 -8.88 13.90 13.03
CA ALA A 16 -8.31 14.05 14.36
C ALA A 16 -7.84 12.68 14.89
N LEU A 17 -6.75 12.15 14.34
CA LEU A 17 -6.05 10.98 14.85
C LEU A 17 -4.98 11.45 15.84
N ARG A 18 -5.44 12.01 16.96
CA ARG A 18 -4.59 12.19 18.14
C ARG A 18 -4.74 10.95 19.01
N GLY A 19 -3.91 9.95 18.76
CA GLY A 19 -3.76 8.79 19.65
C GLY A 19 -3.17 7.57 18.95
N ALA A 20 -1.94 7.24 19.33
CA ALA A 20 -1.19 6.02 19.03
C ALA A 20 -0.60 5.88 17.61
N LEU A 21 0.67 6.29 17.50
CA LEU A 21 1.66 5.71 16.59
C LEU A 21 1.96 4.26 17.02
N ASN A 22 1.04 3.34 16.77
CA ASN A 22 1.30 1.90 16.82
C ASN A 22 0.61 1.31 15.59
N GLY A 23 1.38 0.61 14.75
CA GLY A 23 0.98 -0.30 13.67
C GLY A 23 -0.39 -0.14 13.01
N LEU A 24 -0.41 -0.18 11.68
CA LEU A 24 -1.60 -0.58 10.92
C LEU A 24 -1.96 -2.05 11.24
N GLU A 25 -2.31 -2.34 12.49
CA GLU A 25 -2.84 -3.61 12.93
C GLU A 25 -4.33 -3.57 12.60
N ILE A 26 -4.65 -3.79 11.33
CA ILE A 26 -5.99 -4.27 10.98
C ILE A 26 -6.15 -5.56 11.77
N LYS A 27 -7.05 -5.57 12.76
CA LYS A 27 -7.31 -6.76 13.55
C LYS A 27 -7.58 -7.90 12.56
N SER A 28 -6.92 -9.05 12.75
CA SER A 28 -7.03 -10.19 11.83
C SER A 28 -8.48 -10.57 11.48
N ALA A 29 -9.42 -10.35 12.40
CA ALA A 29 -10.86 -10.50 12.18
C ALA A 29 -11.44 -9.52 11.14
N ASP A 30 -10.98 -8.27 11.11
CA ASP A 30 -11.39 -7.26 10.13
C ASP A 30 -10.81 -7.57 8.75
N LEU A 31 -9.61 -8.13 8.69
CA LEU A 31 -8.96 -8.59 7.45
C LEU A 31 -9.68 -9.81 6.86
N ALA A 32 -10.07 -10.77 7.71
CA ALA A 32 -10.88 -11.91 7.30
C ALA A 32 -12.25 -11.47 6.78
N ARG A 33 -12.93 -10.55 7.47
CA ARG A 33 -14.21 -9.99 7.03
C ARG A 33 -14.07 -9.27 5.68
N LEU A 34 -13.05 -8.44 5.53
CA LEU A 34 -12.77 -7.73 4.29
C LEU A 34 -12.51 -8.72 3.13
N ASN A 35 -11.74 -9.78 3.38
CA ASN A 35 -11.47 -10.82 2.37
C ASN A 35 -12.75 -11.55 1.94
N THR A 36 -13.66 -11.87 2.88
CA THR A 36 -14.96 -12.46 2.53
C THR A 36 -15.84 -11.52 1.69
N GLN A 37 -15.80 -10.22 1.96
CA GLN A 37 -16.53 -9.21 1.18
C GLN A 37 -15.95 -9.07 -0.23
N PHE A 38 -14.63 -9.08 -0.37
CA PHE A 38 -13.97 -9.09 -1.68
C PHE A 38 -14.30 -10.35 -2.48
N ALA A 39 -14.27 -11.53 -1.85
CA ALA A 39 -14.64 -12.77 -2.51
C ALA A 39 -16.10 -12.77 -3.00
N ALA A 40 -17.02 -12.23 -2.18
CA ALA A 40 -18.42 -12.05 -2.58
C ALA A 40 -18.55 -11.10 -3.78
N LEU A 41 -17.88 -9.94 -3.74
CA LEU A 41 -17.88 -8.98 -4.84
C LEU A 41 -17.34 -9.57 -6.15
N LEU A 42 -16.24 -10.34 -6.08
CA LEU A 42 -15.66 -11.01 -7.26
C LEU A 42 -16.64 -12.04 -7.84
N ASN A 43 -17.34 -12.78 -6.98
CA ASN A 43 -18.35 -13.73 -7.41
C ASN A 43 -19.54 -13.03 -8.09
N ASP A 44 -20.02 -11.92 -7.53
CA ASP A 44 -21.10 -11.11 -8.10
C ASP A 44 -20.70 -10.54 -9.47
N LEU A 45 -19.49 -9.99 -9.59
CA LEU A 45 -18.95 -9.51 -10.86
C LEU A 45 -18.82 -10.64 -11.89
N THR A 46 -18.41 -11.83 -11.47
CA THR A 46 -18.30 -12.99 -12.36
C THR A 46 -19.69 -13.49 -12.81
N GLN A 47 -20.69 -13.45 -11.93
CA GLN A 47 -22.06 -13.78 -12.29
C GLN A 47 -22.65 -12.77 -13.27
N GLU A 48 -22.41 -11.47 -13.03
CA GLU A 48 -22.85 -10.40 -13.92
C GLU A 48 -22.22 -10.52 -15.31
N MET A 49 -20.92 -10.79 -15.39
CA MET A 49 -20.24 -11.06 -16.67
C MET A 49 -20.83 -12.26 -17.42
N ARG A 50 -21.17 -13.34 -16.69
CA ARG A 50 -21.85 -14.50 -17.28
C ARG A 50 -23.23 -14.13 -17.82
N ALA A 51 -23.99 -13.32 -17.08
CA ALA A 51 -25.31 -12.86 -17.52
C ALA A 51 -25.21 -12.00 -18.79
N GLN A 52 -24.24 -11.09 -18.86
CA GLN A 52 -23.99 -10.26 -20.04
C GLN A 52 -23.58 -11.08 -21.26
N PHE A 53 -22.74 -12.11 -21.07
CA PHE A 53 -22.38 -13.03 -22.16
C PHE A 53 -23.60 -13.78 -22.69
N GLU A 54 -24.51 -14.19 -21.80
CA GLU A 54 -25.70 -14.92 -22.21
C GLU A 54 -26.74 -14.04 -22.90
N GLN A 55 -26.84 -12.77 -22.50
CA GLN A 55 -27.57 -11.76 -23.26
C GLN A 55 -27.00 -11.57 -24.67
N PHE A 56 -25.67 -11.56 -24.83
CA PHE A 56 -25.05 -11.51 -26.15
C PHE A 56 -25.37 -12.75 -26.99
N ARG A 57 -25.39 -13.94 -26.37
CA ARG A 57 -25.77 -15.19 -27.06
C ARG A 57 -27.20 -15.10 -27.60
N LEU A 58 -28.14 -14.63 -26.79
CA LEU A 58 -29.53 -14.44 -27.19
C LEU A 58 -29.68 -13.38 -28.30
N LEU A 59 -28.94 -12.27 -28.20
CA LEU A 59 -28.92 -11.23 -29.23
C LEU A 59 -28.41 -11.77 -30.57
N ARG A 60 -27.37 -12.61 -30.53
CA ARG A 60 -26.84 -13.29 -31.72
C ARG A 60 -27.88 -14.22 -32.35
N GLU A 61 -28.55 -15.05 -31.55
CA GLU A 61 -29.59 -15.97 -32.04
C GLU A 61 -30.79 -15.23 -32.64
N GLY A 62 -31.23 -14.15 -31.98
CA GLY A 62 -32.29 -13.28 -32.50
C GLY A 62 -31.90 -12.60 -33.82
N ALA A 63 -30.67 -12.10 -33.92
CA ALA A 63 -30.15 -11.52 -35.15
C ALA A 63 -30.06 -12.56 -36.28
N GLU A 64 -29.61 -13.78 -35.99
CA GLU A 64 -29.56 -14.89 -36.96
C GLU A 64 -30.97 -15.32 -37.43
N ALA A 65 -31.98 -15.23 -36.57
CA ALA A 65 -33.38 -15.46 -36.95
C ALA A 65 -33.90 -14.37 -37.89
N LEU A 66 -33.64 -13.09 -37.59
CA LEU A 66 -34.04 -11.96 -38.43
C LEU A 66 -33.34 -11.99 -39.80
N MET A 67 -32.08 -12.40 -39.86
CA MET A 67 -31.34 -12.53 -41.11
C MET A 67 -31.83 -13.66 -42.03
N ARG A 68 -32.58 -14.64 -41.50
CA ARG A 68 -33.21 -15.72 -42.28
C ARG A 68 -34.62 -15.37 -42.76
N GLY A 69 -35.18 -14.26 -42.28
CA GLY A 69 -36.48 -13.75 -42.72
C GLY A 69 -36.41 -13.10 -44.10
N ASP A 70 -37.59 -12.74 -44.62
CA ASP A 70 -37.74 -12.09 -45.94
C ASP A 70 -37.61 -10.55 -45.88
N ASP A 71 -37.46 -9.98 -44.68
CA ASP A 71 -37.30 -8.55 -44.47
C ASP A 71 -35.81 -8.13 -44.49
N ASP A 72 -35.36 -7.63 -45.64
CA ASP A 72 -33.99 -7.15 -45.86
C ASP A 72 -33.64 -5.94 -44.97
N ALA A 73 -34.60 -5.10 -44.60
CA ALA A 73 -34.35 -3.97 -43.71
C ALA A 73 -34.08 -4.45 -42.28
N ALA A 74 -34.89 -5.40 -41.78
CA ALA A 74 -34.67 -6.04 -40.49
C ALA A 74 -33.36 -6.83 -40.44
N ALA A 75 -33.02 -7.55 -41.51
CA ALA A 75 -31.76 -8.28 -41.63
C ALA A 75 -30.53 -7.35 -41.59
N LYS A 76 -30.60 -6.18 -42.26
CA LYS A 76 -29.53 -5.17 -42.23
C LYS A 76 -29.35 -4.55 -40.84
N LEU A 77 -30.44 -4.22 -40.16
CA LEU A 77 -30.39 -3.69 -38.80
C LEU A 77 -29.78 -4.70 -37.82
N ALA A 78 -30.22 -5.96 -37.89
CA ALA A 78 -29.69 -7.04 -37.05
C ALA A 78 -28.18 -7.27 -37.23
N ARG A 79 -27.66 -7.13 -38.46
CA ARG A 79 -26.20 -7.20 -38.74
C ARG A 79 -25.44 -6.04 -38.11
N ALA A 80 -26.00 -4.83 -38.18
CA ALA A 80 -25.40 -3.65 -37.59
C ALA A 80 -25.35 -3.75 -36.06
N ASP A 81 -26.44 -4.18 -35.43
CA ASP A 81 -26.52 -4.34 -33.98
C ASP A 81 -25.57 -5.43 -33.46
N LEU A 82 -25.52 -6.59 -34.14
CA LEU A 82 -24.59 -7.66 -33.80
C LEU A 82 -23.13 -7.20 -33.91
N LYS A 83 -22.81 -6.40 -34.94
CA LYS A 83 -21.49 -5.81 -35.10
C LYS A 83 -21.15 -4.84 -33.97
N ALA A 84 -22.06 -3.92 -33.65
CA ALA A 84 -21.85 -2.95 -32.57
C ALA A 84 -21.66 -3.64 -31.21
N ALA A 85 -22.48 -4.65 -30.91
CA ALA A 85 -22.36 -5.44 -29.70
C ALA A 85 -21.03 -6.23 -29.65
N SER A 86 -20.60 -6.82 -30.77
CA SER A 86 -19.29 -7.50 -30.87
C SER A 86 -18.12 -6.55 -30.67
N ASP A 87 -18.17 -5.36 -31.26
CA ASP A 87 -17.13 -4.34 -31.10
C ASP A 87 -17.05 -3.85 -29.64
N ALA A 88 -18.21 -3.65 -28.98
CA ALA A 88 -18.27 -3.28 -27.57
C ALA A 88 -17.67 -4.36 -26.65
N MET A 89 -17.99 -5.64 -26.88
CA MET A 89 -17.38 -6.73 -26.12
C MET A 89 -15.86 -6.80 -26.30
N SER A 90 -15.36 -6.57 -27.53
CA SER A 90 -13.92 -6.52 -27.79
C SER A 90 -13.22 -5.45 -26.94
N VAL A 91 -13.84 -4.28 -26.77
CA VAL A 91 -13.34 -3.21 -25.90
C VAL A 91 -13.36 -3.63 -24.43
N ILE A 92 -14.43 -4.28 -23.97
CA ILE A 92 -14.54 -4.76 -22.59
C ILE A 92 -13.43 -5.77 -22.30
N VAL A 93 -13.26 -6.80 -23.13
CA VAL A 93 -12.24 -7.84 -22.96
C VAL A 93 -10.84 -7.23 -22.91
N ARG A 94 -10.50 -6.35 -23.86
CA ARG A 94 -9.21 -5.66 -23.86
C ARG A 94 -8.98 -4.83 -22.58
N THR A 95 -10.04 -4.25 -22.04
CA THR A 95 -9.96 -3.48 -20.79
C THR A 95 -9.73 -4.38 -19.59
N LEU A 96 -10.41 -5.53 -19.52
CA LEU A 96 -10.19 -6.55 -18.49
C LEU A 96 -8.76 -7.11 -18.54
N GLU A 97 -8.24 -7.40 -19.73
CA GLU A 97 -6.85 -7.83 -19.93
C GLU A 97 -5.85 -6.77 -19.41
N LYS A 98 -6.09 -5.49 -19.71
CA LYS A 98 -5.24 -4.40 -19.20
C LYS A 98 -5.31 -4.29 -17.67
N VAL A 99 -6.50 -4.43 -17.08
CA VAL A 99 -6.68 -4.41 -15.63
C VAL A 99 -5.95 -5.59 -14.98
N ASP A 100 -6.03 -6.80 -15.54
CA ASP A 100 -5.28 -7.97 -15.04
C ASP A 100 -3.76 -7.72 -15.08
N VAL A 101 -3.24 -7.21 -16.21
CA VAL A 101 -1.81 -6.86 -16.33
C VAL A 101 -1.40 -5.83 -15.28
N LEU A 102 -2.20 -4.79 -15.07
CA LEU A 102 -1.94 -3.76 -14.05
C LEU A 102 -1.97 -4.35 -12.63
N GLN A 103 -2.94 -5.19 -12.32
CA GLN A 103 -3.02 -5.85 -11.00
C GLN A 103 -1.79 -6.73 -10.74
N ARG A 104 -1.34 -7.50 -11.74
CA ARG A 104 -0.11 -8.30 -11.63
C ARG A 104 1.15 -7.44 -11.51
N GLN A 105 1.18 -6.27 -12.14
CA GLN A 105 2.29 -5.33 -12.01
C GLN A 105 2.31 -4.72 -10.60
N LEU A 106 1.17 -4.27 -10.09
CA LEU A 106 1.06 -3.70 -8.75
C LEU A 106 1.43 -4.69 -7.64
N MET A 107 1.07 -5.98 -7.78
CA MET A 107 1.54 -7.02 -6.85
C MET A 107 3.06 -7.12 -6.87
N ARG A 108 3.67 -7.22 -8.06
CA ARG A 108 5.14 -7.28 -8.19
C ARG A 108 5.84 -6.03 -7.67
N ASP A 109 5.25 -4.85 -7.89
CA ASP A 109 5.80 -3.59 -7.41
C ASP A 109 5.75 -3.52 -5.89
N ARG A 110 4.65 -3.99 -5.27
CA ARG A 110 4.57 -4.14 -3.80
C ARG A 110 5.61 -5.11 -3.26
N ASP A 111 5.73 -6.29 -3.85
CA ASP A 111 6.71 -7.29 -3.40
C ASP A 111 8.15 -6.71 -3.50
N ALA A 112 8.47 -6.00 -4.59
CA ALA A 112 9.77 -5.36 -4.76
C ALA A 112 9.99 -4.17 -3.79
N GLU A 113 8.95 -3.44 -3.41
CA GLU A 113 9.03 -2.40 -2.38
C GLU A 113 9.24 -3.00 -0.99
N GLU A 114 8.57 -4.11 -0.67
CA GLU A 114 8.75 -4.86 0.58
C GLU A 114 10.20 -5.38 0.68
N GLU A 115 10.75 -5.99 -0.38
CA GLU A 115 12.15 -6.44 -0.44
C GLU A 115 13.15 -5.27 -0.26
N ARG A 116 12.91 -4.11 -0.88
CA ARG A 116 13.75 -2.92 -0.70
C ARG A 116 13.65 -2.36 0.71
N ALA A 117 12.46 -2.33 1.29
CA ALA A 117 12.26 -1.86 2.65
C ALA A 117 12.97 -2.78 3.66
N GLU A 118 12.96 -4.09 3.46
CA GLU A 118 13.72 -5.05 4.27
C GLU A 118 15.25 -4.83 4.14
N GLY A 119 15.73 -4.46 2.95
CA GLY A 119 17.15 -4.14 2.72
C GLY A 119 17.61 -2.79 3.27
N ASP A 120 16.74 -1.78 3.25
CA ASP A 120 17.03 -0.41 3.73
C ASP A 120 16.71 -0.21 5.21
N GLN A 121 15.88 -1.09 5.81
CA GLN A 121 15.73 -1.14 7.26
C GLN A 121 17.01 -1.68 7.86
N GLU A 122 17.75 -0.79 8.53
CA GLU A 122 18.68 -1.24 9.53
C GLU A 122 17.97 -2.21 10.46
N THR A 123 18.45 -3.45 10.50
CA THR A 123 17.87 -4.45 11.40
C THR A 123 17.89 -3.92 12.83
N LEU A 124 16.83 -4.20 13.58
CA LEU A 124 16.71 -3.78 14.98
C LEU A 124 17.98 -4.14 15.80
N GLU A 125 18.59 -5.27 15.47
CA GLU A 125 19.86 -5.74 16.03
C GLU A 125 21.03 -4.82 15.72
N HIS A 126 21.17 -4.34 14.48
CA HIS A 126 22.21 -3.38 14.11
C HIS A 126 21.99 -2.03 14.80
N ALA A 127 20.74 -1.55 14.87
CA ALA A 127 20.40 -0.30 15.54
C ALA A 127 20.73 -0.36 17.03
N GLN A 128 20.43 -1.49 17.67
CA GLN A 128 20.75 -1.75 19.07
C GLN A 128 22.27 -1.81 19.29
N ALA A 129 23.02 -2.50 18.42
CA ALA A 129 24.47 -2.59 18.52
C ALA A 129 25.14 -1.21 18.41
N ARG A 130 24.69 -0.35 17.48
CA ARG A 130 25.20 1.01 17.37
C ARG A 130 24.86 1.87 18.59
N LEU A 131 23.64 1.75 19.12
CA LEU A 131 23.25 2.48 20.33
C LEU A 131 24.14 2.10 21.51
N LEU A 132 24.37 0.80 21.73
CA LEU A 132 25.27 0.31 22.77
C LEU A 132 26.70 0.84 22.59
N ALA A 133 27.23 0.83 21.37
CA ALA A 133 28.56 1.39 21.09
C ALA A 133 28.64 2.89 21.41
N LEU A 134 27.59 3.67 21.13
CA LEU A 134 27.54 5.09 21.48
C LEU A 134 27.47 5.31 23.00
N VAL A 135 26.71 4.46 23.71
CA VAL A 135 26.63 4.49 25.18
C VAL A 135 27.98 4.18 25.80
N ASP A 136 28.67 3.14 25.32
CA ASP A 136 29.99 2.76 25.80
C ASP A 136 31.02 3.88 25.56
N GLN A 137 31.03 4.48 24.37
CA GLN A 137 31.89 5.64 24.08
C GLN A 137 31.63 6.81 25.03
N GLN A 138 30.37 7.13 25.33
CA GLN A 138 30.04 8.20 26.27
C GLN A 138 30.42 7.85 27.71
N ALA A 139 30.22 6.60 28.13
CA ALA A 139 30.59 6.11 29.44
C ALA A 139 32.11 6.20 29.64
N GLU A 140 32.88 5.79 28.64
CA GLU A 140 34.33 5.83 28.66
C GLU A 140 34.87 7.27 28.67
N ALA A 141 34.29 8.17 27.87
CA ALA A 141 34.62 9.60 27.92
C ALA A 141 34.35 10.20 29.30
N LYS A 142 33.21 9.89 29.93
CA LYS A 142 32.89 10.34 31.29
C LYS A 142 33.84 9.76 32.34
N ALA A 143 34.17 8.48 32.23
CA ALA A 143 35.10 7.83 33.16
C ALA A 143 36.50 8.47 33.08
N GLN A 144 36.98 8.79 31.87
CA GLN A 144 38.26 9.48 31.69
C GLN A 144 38.24 10.89 32.30
N MET A 145 37.14 11.63 32.15
CA MET A 145 36.97 12.94 32.81
C MET A 145 37.01 12.82 34.33
N LEU A 146 36.23 11.92 34.91
CA LEU A 146 36.18 11.70 36.36
C LEU A 146 37.55 11.25 36.91
N LEU A 147 38.26 10.39 36.17
CA LEU A 147 39.61 9.97 36.54
C LEU A 147 40.59 11.16 36.53
N ALA A 148 40.50 12.03 35.54
CA ALA A 148 41.33 13.23 35.45
C ALA A 148 41.04 14.22 36.58
N GLU A 149 39.77 14.39 36.96
CA GLU A 149 39.34 15.20 38.10
C GLU A 149 39.84 14.62 39.43
N TRP A 150 39.70 13.31 39.62
CA TRP A 150 40.21 12.63 40.80
C TRP A 150 41.72 12.78 40.94
N LYS A 151 42.49 12.62 39.85
CA LYS A 151 43.95 12.83 39.83
C LYS A 151 44.36 14.28 40.15
N ARG A 152 43.51 15.26 39.87
CA ARG A 152 43.74 16.67 40.22
C ARG A 152 43.37 17.01 41.66
N THR A 153 42.61 16.14 42.34
CA THR A 153 42.20 16.36 43.72
C THR A 153 43.27 15.77 44.65
N PRO A 154 44.10 16.58 45.32
CA PRO A 154 45.06 16.04 46.27
C PRO A 154 44.30 15.39 47.44
N LEU A 155 44.67 14.16 47.79
CA LEU A 155 44.22 13.49 49.00
C LEU A 155 44.68 14.29 50.23
N THR A 156 43.90 15.27 50.66
CA THR A 156 43.99 15.82 52.02
C THR A 156 43.39 14.79 52.97
N VAL A 157 44.09 13.68 53.17
CA VAL A 157 43.86 12.80 54.32
C VAL A 157 44.41 13.56 55.52
N GLY A 158 43.50 13.97 56.40
CA GLY A 158 43.84 14.69 57.62
C GLY A 158 44.89 13.93 58.42
N CYS A 159 46.00 14.60 58.69
CA CYS A 159 46.98 14.20 59.68
C CYS A 159 47.06 15.36 60.66
N ASP A 160 46.12 15.43 61.59
CA ASP A 160 46.26 16.27 62.77
C ASP A 160 47.02 15.48 63.83
N PRO A 161 48.20 15.95 64.29
CA PRO A 161 48.90 15.33 65.40
C PRO A 161 48.19 15.66 66.73
N PRO A 162 48.30 14.80 67.76
CA PRO A 162 47.55 14.98 69.00
C PRO A 162 48.07 16.19 69.80
N PRO A 163 47.17 16.94 70.47
CA PRO A 163 47.57 18.06 71.32
C PRO A 163 48.27 17.56 72.58
N SER A 164 49.32 18.31 72.97
CA SER A 164 50.22 18.06 74.11
C SER A 164 49.55 18.20 75.46
#